data_AF-L0J9V7-F1
#
_entry.id   AF-L0J9V7-F1
#
_cell.length_a   1.000
_cell.length_b   1.000
_cell.length_c   1.000
_cell.angle_alpha   90.00
_cell.angle_beta   90.00
_cell.angle_gamma   90.00
#
_symmetry.space_group_name_H-M   'P 1'
#
loop_
_entity.id
_entity.type
_entity.pdbx_description
1 polymer ?
#
loop_
_entity_poly.entity_id
_entity_poly.type
_entity_poly.pdbx_seq_one_letter_code
_entity_poly.pdbx_strand_id
1 'polypeptide(L)' 'MSAGTDHADLWAYESAACEPTAWERWIAAVEQILGHCADGDADTDGYSLDGFYDSWKQGVSPEAAAAGVHGASR' A
#
# COMPACT_ATOMS: atom_id res chain seq x y z
N MET A 1 39.81 14.96 -8.47
CA MET A 1 38.77 13.94 -8.70
C MET A 1 39.16 12.69 -7.90
N SER A 2 38.71 12.57 -6.65
CA SER A 2 38.67 11.28 -5.92
C SER A 2 37.18 11.02 -5.71
N ALA A 3 36.56 10.04 -6.38
CA ALA A 3 36.62 8.59 -6.16
C ALA A 3 35.75 8.17 -4.97
N GLY A 4 34.52 7.75 -5.29
CA GLY A 4 33.60 7.04 -4.41
C GLY A 4 32.59 7.95 -3.73
N THR A 5 31.31 7.71 -3.99
CA THR A 5 30.21 8.08 -3.09
C THR A 5 30.62 7.73 -1.66
N ASP A 6 30.55 8.69 -0.74
CA ASP A 6 30.82 8.48 0.68
C ASP A 6 30.00 7.27 1.18
N HIS A 7 30.59 6.43 2.04
CA HIS A 7 29.87 5.30 2.64
C HIS A 7 28.56 5.75 3.31
N ALA A 8 28.53 6.95 3.90
CA ALA A 8 27.32 7.55 4.45
C ALA A 8 26.26 7.88 3.38
N ASP A 9 26.68 8.34 2.19
CA ASP A 9 25.78 8.61 1.07
C ASP A 9 25.18 7.30 0.50
N LEU A 10 25.99 6.24 0.40
CA LEU A 10 25.52 4.91 0.00
C LEU A 10 24.52 4.36 1.04
N TRP A 11 24.87 4.44 2.32
CA TRP A 11 24.00 3.99 3.40
C TRP A 11 22.67 4.74 3.44
N ALA A 12 22.69 6.07 3.23
CA ALA A 12 21.48 6.87 3.18
C ALA A 12 20.58 6.49 1.99
N TYR A 13 21.17 6.26 0.81
CA TYR A 13 20.43 5.80 -0.37
C TYR A 13 19.80 4.41 -0.16
N GLU A 14 20.57 3.46 0.37
CA GLU A 14 20.08 2.10 0.66
C GLU A 14 19.00 2.11 1.74
N SER A 15 19.17 2.90 2.79
CA SER A 15 18.17 3.03 3.87
C SER A 15 16.88 3.65 3.37
N ALA A 16 16.94 4.64 2.49
CA ALA A 16 15.75 5.25 1.89
C ALA A 16 14.97 4.26 1.01
N ALA A 17 15.63 3.28 0.38
CA ALA A 17 14.97 2.23 -0.38
C ALA A 17 14.26 1.18 0.49
N CYS A 18 14.57 1.14 1.80
CA CYS A 18 13.89 0.30 2.79
C CYS A 18 12.66 0.97 3.41
N GLU A 19 12.47 2.28 3.18
CA GLU A 19 11.27 2.97 3.67
C GLU A 19 10.05 2.53 2.85
N PRO A 20 8.89 2.30 3.49
CA PRO A 20 7.69 1.98 2.77
C PRO A 20 7.37 3.04 1.72
N THR A 21 6.89 2.62 0.57
CA THR A 21 6.34 3.48 -0.46
C THR A 21 5.04 4.13 0.01
N ALA A 22 4.59 5.16 -0.71
CA ALA A 22 3.28 5.77 -0.46
C ALA A 22 2.13 4.75 -0.62
N TRP A 23 2.27 3.81 -1.56
CA TRP A 23 1.33 2.72 -1.75
C TRP A 23 1.31 1.77 -0.56
N GLU A 24 2.48 1.30 -0.10
CA GLU A 24 2.57 0.37 1.03
C GLU A 24 2.00 0.95 2.32
N ARG A 25 2.23 2.25 2.59
CA ARG A 25 1.57 2.94 3.71
C ARG A 25 0.05 3.02 3.55
N TRP A 26 -0.42 3.27 2.33
CA TRP A 26 -1.85 3.40 2.05
C TRP A 26 -2.57 2.05 2.20
N ILE A 27 -2.02 0.97 1.65
CA ILE A 27 -2.64 -0.36 1.75
C ILE A 27 -2.57 -0.92 3.17
N ALA A 28 -1.48 -0.67 3.90
CA ALA A 28 -1.39 -1.04 5.31
C ALA A 28 -2.47 -0.35 6.16
N ALA A 29 -2.83 0.89 5.84
CA ALA A 29 -3.94 1.58 6.51
C ALA A 29 -5.30 0.94 6.18
N VAL A 30 -5.53 0.48 4.94
CA VAL A 30 -6.73 -0.28 4.58
C VAL A 30 -6.81 -1.58 5.39
N GLU A 31 -5.72 -2.35 5.45
CA GLU A 31 -5.67 -3.62 6.20
C GLU A 31 -5.92 -3.43 7.70
N GLN A 32 -5.42 -2.34 8.29
CA GLN A 32 -5.72 -1.96 9.67
C GLN A 32 -7.21 -1.71 9.90
N ILE A 33 -7.91 -1.13 8.92
CA ILE A 33 -9.35 -0.83 9.02
C ILE A 33 -10.17 -2.11 8.82
N LEU A 34 -9.80 -2.95 7.85
CA LEU A 34 -10.47 -4.22 7.59
C LEU A 34 -10.27 -5.23 8.73
N GLY A 35 -9.13 -5.16 9.43
CA GLY A 35 -8.74 -6.14 10.44
C GLY A 35 -8.23 -7.46 9.85
N HIS A 36 -7.98 -7.51 8.55
CA HIS A 36 -7.42 -8.63 7.80
C HIS A 36 -6.63 -8.14 6.57
N CYS A 37 -5.95 -9.06 5.89
CA CYS A 37 -5.19 -8.76 4.68
C CYS A 37 -6.10 -8.28 3.54
N ALA A 38 -5.60 -7.35 2.72
CA ALA A 38 -6.31 -6.77 1.59
C ALA A 38 -6.18 -7.59 0.30
N ASP A 39 -5.36 -8.65 0.31
CA ASP A 39 -5.19 -9.61 -0.79
C ASP A 39 -6.33 -10.64 -0.80
N GLY A 40 -7.53 -10.16 -1.11
CA GLY A 40 -8.74 -10.97 -1.28
C GLY A 40 -8.95 -11.41 -2.72
N ASP A 41 -9.91 -12.30 -2.90
CA ASP A 41 -10.42 -12.69 -4.22
C ASP A 41 -11.67 -11.86 -4.55
N ALA A 42 -11.64 -11.13 -5.65
CA ALA A 42 -12.75 -10.28 -6.07
C ALA A 42 -14.06 -11.05 -6.26
N ASP A 43 -14.00 -12.30 -6.71
CA ASP A 43 -15.18 -13.14 -6.96
C ASP A 43 -15.76 -13.72 -5.66
N THR A 44 -14.93 -13.90 -4.63
CA THR A 44 -15.32 -14.53 -3.35
C THR A 44 -15.61 -13.50 -2.27
N ASP A 45 -14.75 -12.50 -2.14
CA ASP A 45 -14.74 -11.51 -1.05
C ASP A 45 -15.29 -10.15 -1.49
N GLY A 46 -15.40 -9.90 -2.80
CA GLY A 46 -15.85 -8.62 -3.36
C GLY A 46 -14.78 -7.52 -3.36
N TYR A 47 -13.53 -7.87 -3.05
CA TYR A 47 -12.37 -6.96 -3.12
C TYR A 47 -11.10 -7.72 -3.53
N SER A 48 -10.11 -6.98 -4.02
CA SER A 48 -8.78 -7.50 -4.33
C SER A 48 -7.73 -6.41 -4.19
N LEU A 49 -6.46 -6.82 -4.14
CA LEU A 49 -5.34 -5.89 -4.08
C LEU A 49 -5.30 -4.94 -5.30
N ASP A 50 -5.66 -5.45 -6.49
CA ASP A 50 -5.75 -4.65 -7.71
C ASP A 50 -6.86 -3.59 -7.61
N GLY A 51 -8.03 -3.94 -7.08
CA GLY A 51 -9.12 -2.98 -6.87
C GLY A 51 -8.75 -1.88 -5.87
N PHE A 52 -7.98 -2.22 -4.83
CA PHE A 52 -7.41 -1.25 -3.91
C PHE A 52 -6.35 -0.37 -4.57
N TYR A 53 -5.52 -0.93 -5.44
CA TYR A 53 -4.53 -0.17 -6.19
C TYR A 53 -5.19 0.87 -7.10
N ASP A 54 -6.25 0.49 -7.81
CA ASP A 54 -7.03 1.41 -8.64
C ASP A 54 -7.65 2.54 -7.81
N SER A 55 -8.21 2.21 -6.63
CA SER A 55 -8.75 3.20 -5.69
C SER A 55 -7.69 4.20 -5.23
N TRP A 56 -6.50 3.72 -4.89
CA TRP A 56 -5.36 4.57 -4.52
C TRP A 56 -4.94 5.50 -5.67
N LYS A 57 -4.86 4.97 -6.90
CA LYS A 57 -4.54 5.75 -8.10
C LYS A 57 -5.57 6.83 -8.40
N GLN A 58 -6.83 6.63 -8.01
CA GLN A 58 -7.92 7.61 -8.11
C GLN A 58 -7.94 8.62 -6.96
N GLY A 59 -7.04 8.51 -5.98
CA GLY A 59 -6.97 9.41 -4.83
C GLY A 59 -8.03 9.13 -3.76
N VAL A 60 -8.62 7.94 -3.76
CA VAL A 60 -9.55 7.50 -2.71
C VAL A 60 -8.76 7.33 -1.40
N SER A 61 -9.36 7.72 -0.28
CA SER A 61 -8.74 7.54 1.03
C SER A 61 -8.82 6.07 1.48
N PRO A 62 -7.90 5.58 2.35
CA PRO A 62 -7.97 4.22 2.87
C PRO A 62 -9.32 3.89 3.53
N GLU A 63 -9.90 4.84 4.26
CA GLU A 63 -11.18 4.68 4.94
C GLU A 63 -12.34 4.49 3.96
N ALA A 64 -12.36 5.28 2.89
CA ALA A 64 -13.40 5.19 1.86
C ALA A 64 -13.29 3.87 1.07
N ALA A 65 -12.07 3.43 0.77
CA ALA A 65 -11.85 2.16 0.09
C ALA A 65 -12.25 0.96 0.96
N ALA A 66 -11.86 0.95 2.24
CA ALA A 66 -12.21 -0.11 3.18
C ALA A 66 -13.73 -0.20 3.43
N ALA A 67 -14.42 0.95 3.50
CA ALA A 67 -15.88 0.98 3.65
C ALA A 67 -16.61 0.34 2.46
N GLY A 68 -16.02 0.37 1.26
CA GLY A 68 -16.57 -0.26 0.04
C GLY A 68 -16.65 -1.78 0.11
N VAL A 69 -15.81 -2.42 0.93
CA VAL A 69 -15.77 -3.88 1.11
C VAL A 69 -17.03 -4.40 1.81
N HIS A 70 -17.61 -3.62 2.73
CA HIS A 70 -18.79 -4.03 3.49
C HIS A 70 -20.11 -4.01 2.68
N GLY A 71 -20.07 -3.56 1.42
CA GLY A 71 -21.22 -3.52 0.52
C GLY A 71 -21.59 -4.86 -0.13
N ALA A 72 -20.72 -5.87 -0.09
CA ALA A 72 -20.97 -7.20 -0.64
C ALA A 72 -21.49 -8.18 0.43
N SER A 73 -22.47 -7.77 1.23
CA SER A 73 -23.24 -8.73 2.03
C SER A 73 -24.29 -9.38 1.14
N ARG A 74 -24.25 -10.72 1.08
CA ARG A 74 -25.22 -11.62 0.42
C ARG A 74 -26.68 -11.22 0.64
#